data_AF-A0A7W9ZLK9-F1
#
_entry.id   AF-A0A7W9ZLK9-F1
#
_cell.length_a   1.000
_cell.length_b   1.000
_cell.length_c   1.000
_cell.angle_alpha   90.00
_cell.angle_beta   90.00
_cell.angle_gamma   90.00
#
_symmetry.space_group_name_H-M   'P 1'
#
loop_
_entity.id
_entity.type
_entity.pdbx_description
1 polymer ?
#
loop_
_entity_poly.entity_id
_entity_poly.type
_entity_poly.pdbx_seq_one_letter_code
_entity_poly.pdbx_strand_id
1 'polypeptide(L)'
;MEIELNKRVLLRVADPDGEKKLITKEEIFAHYNDLKNRLKTNIKKKIFYKVESIRILKEIKDNEYYKLDGYRSFDAFVKDYKLARTQVYIYLKLGKALQAGILNEDYIIENGIQNSLDLIEGQETLIIKKSKKNPIKPLRFQLKKQESYDFYKSNAKFTGFLLDKLFSDEKEIIKRIMKEYKQLKG
;
A
#
# COMPACT_ATOMS: atom_id res chain seq x y z
N MET A 1 -19.22 12.91 36.52
CA MET A 1 -17.93 13.43 36.04
C MET A 1 -18.27 14.34 34.88
N GLU A 2 -18.10 15.65 35.05
CA GLU A 2 -18.37 16.64 33.99
C GLU A 2 -17.22 16.57 32.98
N ILE A 3 -17.54 16.30 31.71
CA ILE A 3 -16.57 16.32 30.62
C ILE A 3 -16.79 17.65 29.91
N GLU A 4 -15.96 18.65 30.21
CA GLU A 4 -15.94 19.88 29.42
C GLU A 4 -15.18 19.63 28.12
N LEU A 5 -15.89 19.63 26.99
CA LEU A 5 -15.32 19.56 25.66
C LEU A 5 -15.27 20.96 25.04
N ASN A 6 -14.18 21.28 24.34
CA ASN A 6 -14.07 22.53 23.59
C ASN A 6 -15.22 22.67 22.58
N LYS A 7 -15.74 23.89 22.42
CA LYS A 7 -16.80 24.20 21.44
C LYS A 7 -16.36 23.75 20.04
N ARG A 8 -17.25 23.07 19.32
CA ARG A 8 -16.99 22.56 17.98
C ARG A 8 -16.70 23.73 17.03
N VAL A 9 -15.53 23.71 16.38
CA VAL A 9 -15.10 24.77 15.43
C VAL A 9 -15.86 24.69 14.10
N LEU A 10 -16.32 23.50 13.70
CA LEU A 10 -16.80 23.22 12.34
C LEU A 10 -18.31 23.38 12.11
N LEU A 11 -19.11 23.63 13.15
CA LEU A 11 -20.56 23.78 13.01
C LEU A 11 -21.09 24.82 14.00
N ARG A 12 -21.75 25.88 13.50
CA ARG A 12 -22.64 26.76 14.28
C ARG A 12 -23.94 26.04 14.71
N VAL A 13 -23.86 24.74 14.97
CA VAL A 13 -25.00 23.93 15.39
C VAL A 13 -24.88 23.76 16.89
N ALA A 14 -25.91 24.20 17.61
CA ALA A 14 -26.03 24.03 19.05
C ALA A 14 -25.76 22.57 19.43
N ASP A 15 -25.07 22.35 20.56
CA ASP A 15 -24.86 21.00 21.05
C ASP A 15 -26.22 20.35 21.34
N PRO A 16 -26.62 19.28 20.63
CA PRO A 16 -27.89 18.61 20.90
C PRO A 16 -27.97 18.04 22.32
N ASP A 17 -26.82 17.85 23.00
CA ASP A 17 -26.72 17.33 24.36
C ASP A 17 -26.56 18.43 25.43
N GLY A 18 -26.87 19.69 25.12
CA GLY A 18 -26.80 20.80 26.09
C GLY A 18 -27.40 20.43 27.46
N GLU A 19 -26.72 20.85 28.53
CA GLU A 19 -26.87 20.46 29.95
C GLU A 19 -28.27 19.94 30.36
N LYS A 20 -28.61 18.72 29.97
CA LYS A 20 -29.83 18.04 30.42
C LYS A 20 -29.45 17.07 31.52
N LYS A 21 -29.82 17.40 32.77
CA LYS A 21 -29.79 16.44 33.87
C LYS A 21 -30.83 15.36 33.60
N LEU A 22 -30.37 14.15 33.28
CA LEU A 22 -31.19 12.94 33.16
C LEU A 22 -31.48 12.42 34.57
N ILE A 23 -32.75 12.17 34.90
CA ILE A 23 -33.20 11.90 36.27
C ILE A 23 -33.64 10.44 36.41
N THR A 24 -34.24 9.86 35.37
CA THR A 24 -34.77 8.48 35.41
C THR A 24 -33.90 7.48 34.64
N LYS A 25 -33.98 6.19 35.01
CA LYS A 25 -33.27 5.11 34.29
C LYS A 25 -33.71 4.99 32.83
N GLU A 26 -34.99 5.27 32.54
CA GLU A 26 -35.56 5.24 31.19
C GLU A 26 -35.00 6.38 30.33
N GLU A 27 -34.90 7.59 30.88
CA GLU A 27 -34.26 8.75 30.23
C GLU A 27 -32.79 8.48 29.92
N ILE A 28 -32.05 7.88 30.87
CA ILE A 28 -30.65 7.49 30.68
C ILE A 28 -30.52 6.45 29.55
N PHE A 29 -31.40 5.44 29.52
CA PHE A 29 -31.37 4.41 28.48
C PHE A 29 -31.74 4.96 27.09
N ALA A 30 -32.74 5.84 27.02
CA ALA A 30 -33.13 6.52 25.79
C ALA A 30 -31.98 7.41 25.26
N HIS A 31 -31.35 8.19 26.14
CA HIS A 31 -30.19 9.02 25.79
C HIS A 31 -29.00 8.17 25.32
N TYR A 32 -28.71 7.06 26.00
CA TYR A 32 -27.68 6.12 25.55
C TYR A 32 -27.93 5.58 24.14
N ASN A 33 -29.18 5.21 23.82
CA ASN A 33 -29.54 4.73 22.49
C ASN A 33 -29.43 5.82 21.42
N ASP A 34 -29.81 7.07 21.74
CA ASP A 34 -29.58 8.22 20.85
C ASP A 34 -28.09 8.42 20.56
N LEU A 35 -27.25 8.47 21.61
CA LEU A 35 -25.80 8.58 21.48
C LEU A 35 -25.21 7.47 20.62
N LYS A 36 -25.65 6.22 20.84
CA LYS A 36 -25.22 5.05 20.04
C LYS A 36 -25.60 5.20 18.57
N ASN A 37 -26.82 5.65 18.27
CA ASN A 37 -27.29 5.86 16.90
C ASN A 37 -26.56 7.02 16.20
N ARG A 38 -26.33 8.12 16.92
CA ARG A 38 -25.54 9.26 16.43
C ARG A 38 -24.09 8.86 16.17
N LEU A 39 -23.49 8.07 17.06
CA LEU A 39 -22.14 7.54 16.85
C LEU A 39 -22.06 6.67 15.59
N LYS A 40 -23.01 5.75 15.41
CA LYS A 40 -23.10 4.90 14.21
C LYS A 40 -23.23 5.74 12.94
N THR A 41 -24.08 6.76 12.98
CA THR A 41 -24.28 7.69 11.85
C THR A 41 -23.03 8.50 11.54
N ASN A 42 -22.34 9.01 12.57
CA ASN A 42 -21.11 9.79 12.40
C ASN A 42 -19.97 8.94 11.82
N ILE A 43 -19.85 7.69 12.23
CA ILE A 43 -18.87 6.76 11.67
C ILE A 43 -19.16 6.52 10.18
N LYS A 44 -20.42 6.24 9.81
CA LYS A 44 -20.81 6.08 8.40
C LYS A 44 -20.52 7.33 7.57
N LYS A 45 -20.92 8.52 8.06
CA LYS A 45 -20.62 9.81 7.39
C LYS A 45 -19.11 10.01 7.22
N LYS A 46 -18.31 9.69 8.23
CA LYS A 46 -16.84 9.78 8.15
C LYS A 46 -16.28 8.88 7.05
N ILE A 47 -16.81 7.67 6.87
CA ILE A 47 -16.37 6.78 5.79
C ILE A 47 -16.86 7.29 4.44
N PHE A 48 -18.11 7.74 4.34
CA PHE A 48 -18.67 8.34 3.13
C PHE A 48 -17.80 9.50 2.61
N TYR A 49 -17.43 10.47 3.46
CA TYR A 49 -16.56 11.57 3.06
C TYR A 49 -15.15 11.11 2.63
N LYS A 50 -14.67 9.98 3.17
CA LYS A 50 -13.40 9.38 2.70
C LYS A 50 -13.55 8.75 1.31
N VAL A 51 -14.69 8.13 1.00
CA VAL A 51 -14.99 7.59 -0.34
C VAL A 51 -15.09 8.74 -1.35
N GLU A 52 -15.73 9.84 -0.98
CA GLU A 52 -15.75 11.05 -1.81
C GLU A 52 -14.34 11.59 -2.04
N SER A 53 -13.52 11.66 -0.99
CA SER A 53 -12.10 12.04 -1.12
C SER A 53 -11.32 11.11 -2.06
N ILE A 54 -11.60 9.81 -2.05
CA ILE A 54 -10.99 8.83 -2.96
C ILE A 54 -11.30 9.18 -4.41
N ARG A 55 -12.58 9.47 -4.73
CA ARG A 55 -13.00 9.88 -6.08
C ARG A 55 -12.28 11.14 -6.54
N ILE A 56 -12.34 12.20 -5.72
CA ILE A 56 -11.72 13.50 -6.02
C ILE A 56 -10.23 13.34 -6.28
N LEU A 57 -9.50 12.65 -5.39
CA LEU A 57 -8.06 12.46 -5.54
C LEU A 57 -7.71 11.63 -6.78
N LYS A 58 -8.53 10.63 -7.12
CA LYS A 58 -8.32 9.81 -8.32
C LYS A 58 -8.51 10.64 -9.59
N GLU A 59 -9.59 11.42 -9.66
CA GLU A 59 -9.90 12.28 -10.79
C GLU A 59 -8.84 13.37 -11.00
N ILE A 60 -8.44 14.06 -9.92
CA ILE A 60 -7.36 15.06 -9.98
C ILE A 60 -6.05 14.43 -10.47
N LYS A 61 -5.74 13.22 -10.01
CA LYS A 61 -4.51 12.53 -10.42
C LYS A 61 -4.55 12.11 -11.88
N ASP A 62 -5.63 11.46 -12.33
CA ASP A 62 -5.74 10.90 -13.67
C ASP A 62 -5.72 11.99 -14.75
N ASN A 63 -6.41 13.10 -14.49
CA ASN A 63 -6.47 14.24 -15.40
C ASN A 63 -5.35 15.26 -15.19
N GLU A 64 -4.45 14.99 -14.24
CA GLU A 64 -3.35 15.86 -13.85
C GLU A 64 -3.77 17.30 -13.45
N TYR A 65 -4.99 17.48 -12.92
CA TYR A 65 -5.54 18.80 -12.57
C TYR A 65 -4.71 19.56 -11.53
N TYR A 66 -3.90 18.86 -10.75
CA TYR A 66 -2.94 19.50 -9.85
C TYR A 66 -1.95 20.43 -10.58
N LYS A 67 -1.75 20.27 -11.89
CA LYS A 67 -0.90 21.18 -12.69
C LYS A 67 -1.55 22.56 -12.90
N LEU A 68 -2.88 22.66 -12.80
CA LEU A 68 -3.61 23.93 -12.91
C LEU A 68 -3.22 24.90 -11.79
N ASP A 69 -2.92 24.36 -10.60
CA ASP A 69 -2.41 25.10 -9.46
C ASP A 69 -0.87 25.25 -9.48
N GLY A 70 -0.21 24.85 -10.57
CA GLY A 70 1.25 24.96 -10.74
C GLY A 70 2.08 23.88 -10.03
N TYR A 71 1.47 22.83 -9.47
CA TYR A 71 2.24 21.75 -8.84
C TYR A 71 2.97 20.91 -9.89
N ARG A 72 4.27 20.66 -9.65
CA ARG A 72 5.11 19.82 -10.52
C ARG A 72 4.79 18.33 -10.42
N SER A 73 4.15 17.89 -9.34
CA SER A 73 3.77 16.49 -9.12
C SER A 73 2.55 16.38 -8.23
N PHE A 74 1.79 15.29 -8.40
CA PHE A 74 0.66 14.98 -7.53
C PHE A 74 1.07 14.87 -6.05
N ASP A 75 2.23 14.27 -5.77
CA ASP A 75 2.76 14.17 -4.40
C ASP A 75 3.02 15.54 -3.77
N ALA A 76 3.38 16.57 -4.55
CA ALA A 76 3.52 17.94 -4.05
C ALA A 76 2.14 18.55 -3.72
N PHE A 77 1.17 18.38 -4.61
CA PHE A 77 -0.21 18.83 -4.40
C PHE A 77 -0.82 18.25 -3.11
N VAL A 78 -0.68 16.95 -2.89
CA VAL A 78 -1.35 16.30 -1.76
C VAL A 78 -0.76 16.68 -0.40
N LYS A 79 0.50 17.14 -0.34
CA LYS A 79 1.13 17.59 0.92
C LYS A 79 0.41 18.78 1.54
N ASP A 80 -0.12 19.68 0.72
CA ASP A 80 -0.75 20.91 1.19
C ASP A 80 -2.10 20.64 1.89
N TYR A 81 -2.71 19.48 1.59
CA TYR A 81 -3.95 19.01 2.22
C TYR A 81 -3.72 18.14 3.46
N LYS A 82 -2.49 18.07 3.99
CA LYS A 82 -2.11 17.29 5.18
C LYS A 82 -2.46 15.79 5.09
N LEU A 83 -2.46 15.25 3.88
CA LEU A 83 -2.72 13.83 3.64
C LEU A 83 -1.40 13.05 3.63
N ALA A 84 -1.32 11.98 4.43
CA ALA A 84 -0.14 11.12 4.47
C ALA A 84 0.01 10.33 3.17
N ARG A 85 1.24 10.24 2.63
CA ARG A 85 1.53 9.56 1.36
C ARG A 85 1.00 8.11 1.30
N THR A 86 1.10 7.38 2.41
CA THR A 86 0.57 6.02 2.54
C THR A 86 -0.94 5.96 2.40
N GLN A 87 -1.66 6.89 3.01
CA GLN A 87 -3.11 7.01 2.90
C GLN A 87 -3.54 7.35 1.47
N VAL A 88 -2.79 8.23 0.79
CA VAL A 88 -3.04 8.63 -0.59
C VAL A 88 -2.85 7.45 -1.54
N TYR A 89 -1.78 6.68 -1.34
CA TYR A 89 -1.55 5.45 -2.11
C TYR A 89 -2.73 4.47 -1.96
N ILE A 90 -3.18 4.24 -0.72
CA ILE A 90 -4.36 3.42 -0.41
C ILE A 90 -5.60 3.96 -1.12
N TYR A 91 -5.85 5.26 -1.07
CA TYR A 91 -7.01 5.88 -1.69
C TYR A 91 -6.99 5.71 -3.21
N LEU A 92 -5.84 5.90 -3.84
CA LEU A 92 -5.70 5.67 -5.28
C LEU A 92 -5.89 4.20 -5.66
N LYS A 93 -5.44 3.26 -4.82
CA LYS A 93 -5.66 1.82 -5.03
C LYS A 93 -7.16 1.49 -4.98
N LEU A 94 -7.87 1.98 -3.96
CA LEU A 94 -9.32 1.82 -3.85
C LEU A 94 -10.05 2.48 -5.02
N GLY A 95 -9.66 3.69 -5.42
CA GLY A 95 -10.25 4.40 -6.56
C GLY A 95 -10.11 3.63 -7.88
N LYS A 96 -8.98 2.96 -8.11
CA LYS A 96 -8.82 2.06 -9.27
C LYS A 96 -9.77 0.87 -9.21
N ALA A 97 -9.93 0.24 -8.05
CA ALA A 97 -10.83 -0.91 -7.89
C ALA A 97 -12.31 -0.52 -8.07
N LEU A 98 -12.71 0.66 -7.58
CA LEU A 98 -14.04 1.24 -7.82
C LEU A 98 -14.27 1.45 -9.33
N GLN A 99 -13.31 2.08 -10.02
CA GLN A 99 -13.42 2.35 -11.46
C GLN A 99 -13.45 1.06 -12.30
N ALA A 100 -12.77 0.01 -11.84
CA ALA A 100 -12.78 -1.31 -12.47
C ALA A 100 -14.05 -2.14 -12.14
N GLY A 101 -14.96 -1.63 -11.30
CA GLY A 101 -16.16 -2.36 -10.86
C GLY A 101 -15.88 -3.53 -9.92
N ILE A 102 -14.65 -3.66 -9.41
CA ILE A 102 -14.23 -4.73 -8.50
C ILE A 102 -14.79 -4.48 -7.08
N LEU A 103 -14.97 -3.22 -6.74
CA LEU A 103 -15.43 -2.75 -5.44
C LEU A 103 -16.63 -1.81 -5.63
N ASN A 104 -17.59 -1.88 -4.71
CA ASN A 104 -18.70 -0.93 -4.64
C ASN A 104 -18.49 0.02 -3.46
N GLU A 105 -18.93 1.28 -3.59
CA GLU A 105 -18.88 2.30 -2.56
C GLU A 105 -19.72 1.96 -1.33
N ASP A 106 -20.90 1.37 -1.55
CA ASP A 106 -21.76 0.92 -0.46
C ASP A 106 -21.00 -0.07 0.43
N TYR A 107 -20.21 -0.95 -0.19
CA TYR A 107 -19.37 -1.89 0.54
C TYR A 107 -18.32 -1.17 1.38
N ILE A 108 -17.66 -0.13 0.85
CA ILE A 108 -16.68 0.64 1.63
C ILE A 108 -17.36 1.36 2.79
N ILE A 109 -18.53 1.95 2.58
CA ILE A 109 -19.28 2.69 3.60
C ILE A 109 -19.71 1.77 4.74
N GLU A 110 -20.12 0.54 4.42
CA GLU A 110 -20.57 -0.43 5.41
C GLU A 110 -19.43 -1.15 6.13
N ASN A 111 -18.39 -1.53 5.39
CA ASN A 111 -17.32 -2.40 5.89
C ASN A 111 -16.02 -1.65 6.22
N GLY A 112 -15.91 -0.39 5.80
CA GLY A 112 -14.75 0.46 6.02
C GLY A 112 -13.59 0.22 5.04
N ILE A 113 -12.59 1.09 5.14
CA ILE A 113 -11.45 1.15 4.22
C ILE A 113 -10.54 -0.08 4.32
N GLN A 114 -10.26 -0.56 5.53
CA GLN A 114 -9.32 -1.66 5.72
C GLN A 114 -9.87 -2.97 5.13
N ASN A 115 -11.11 -3.33 5.46
CA ASN A 115 -11.75 -4.52 4.92
C ASN A 115 -11.91 -4.45 3.39
N SER A 116 -12.08 -3.24 2.85
CA SER A 116 -12.14 -3.03 1.40
C SER A 116 -10.77 -3.24 0.74
N LEU A 117 -9.67 -2.84 1.39
CA LEU A 117 -8.33 -3.14 0.89
C LEU A 117 -8.04 -4.64 0.90
N ASP A 118 -8.35 -5.31 2.01
CA ASP A 118 -8.10 -6.74 2.17
C ASP A 118 -8.86 -7.56 1.10
N LEU A 119 -10.08 -7.14 0.75
CA LEU A 119 -10.87 -7.74 -0.32
C LEU A 119 -10.17 -7.67 -1.69
N ILE A 120 -9.62 -6.51 -2.05
CA ILE A 120 -8.95 -6.30 -3.34
C ILE A 120 -7.61 -7.02 -3.36
N GLU A 121 -6.88 -7.03 -2.25
CA GLU A 121 -5.61 -7.73 -2.13
C GLU A 121 -5.78 -9.25 -2.23
N GLY A 122 -6.84 -9.80 -1.65
CA GLY A 122 -7.24 -11.19 -1.83
C GLY A 122 -7.47 -11.56 -3.30
N GLN A 123 -8.06 -10.66 -4.09
CA GLN A 123 -8.30 -10.88 -5.51
C GLN A 123 -7.04 -10.65 -6.39
N GLU A 124 -6.20 -9.67 -6.05
CA GLU A 124 -4.88 -9.47 -6.68
C GLU A 124 -3.99 -10.72 -6.51
N THR A 125 -4.05 -11.42 -5.36
CA THR A 125 -3.28 -12.67 -5.18
C THR A 125 -3.72 -13.82 -6.08
N LEU A 126 -4.96 -13.83 -6.57
CA LEU A 126 -5.43 -14.81 -7.56
C LEU A 126 -4.85 -14.50 -8.96
N ILE A 127 -4.66 -13.22 -9.29
CA ILE A 127 -4.14 -12.76 -10.58
C ILE A 127 -2.59 -12.76 -10.61
N ILE A 128 -1.92 -12.47 -9.49
CA ILE A 128 -0.47 -12.26 -9.39
C ILE A 128 0.31 -13.54 -9.01
N LYS A 129 -0.36 -14.66 -8.68
CA LYS A 129 0.28 -15.95 -8.34
C LYS A 129 1.04 -16.63 -9.49
N LYS A 130 1.19 -16.01 -10.67
CA LYS A 130 2.29 -16.31 -11.59
C LYS A 130 3.49 -15.41 -11.31
N SER A 131 3.99 -15.44 -10.07
CA SER A 131 5.37 -15.05 -9.82
C SER A 131 6.23 -15.95 -10.72
N LYS A 132 6.92 -15.38 -11.71
CA LYS A 132 8.09 -15.99 -12.37
C LYS A 132 9.19 -16.14 -11.30
N LYS A 133 8.97 -17.00 -10.30
CA LYS A 133 10.04 -17.51 -9.47
C LYS A 133 10.87 -18.31 -10.46
N ASN A 134 12.01 -17.75 -10.88
CA ASN A 134 13.03 -18.56 -11.54
C ASN A 134 13.18 -19.82 -10.68
N PRO A 135 12.92 -21.02 -11.24
CA PRO A 135 12.94 -22.25 -10.45
C PRO A 135 14.33 -22.50 -9.84
N ILE A 136 15.35 -21.83 -10.39
CA ILE A 136 16.75 -21.92 -9.98
C ILE A 136 17.14 -20.64 -9.23
N LYS A 137 17.65 -20.82 -8.00
CA LYS A 137 18.21 -19.71 -7.20
C LYS A 137 19.44 -19.13 -7.92
N PRO A 138 19.61 -17.79 -7.96
CA PRO A 138 20.78 -17.19 -8.59
C PRO A 138 22.06 -17.58 -7.84
N LEU A 139 23.04 -18.08 -8.60
CA LEU A 139 24.36 -18.43 -8.09
C LEU A 139 25.11 -17.14 -7.70
N ARG A 140 25.71 -17.11 -6.51
CA ARG A 140 26.46 -15.95 -5.99
C ARG A 140 27.92 -16.33 -5.78
N PHE A 141 28.82 -15.58 -6.43
CA PHE A 141 30.26 -15.75 -6.28
C PHE A 141 30.87 -14.56 -5.56
N GLN A 142 31.88 -14.81 -4.72
CA GLN A 142 32.76 -13.78 -4.19
C GLN A 142 34.10 -13.87 -4.91
N LEU A 143 34.38 -12.88 -5.75
CA LEU A 143 35.62 -12.80 -6.52
C LEU A 143 36.67 -12.03 -5.72
N LYS A 144 37.93 -12.49 -5.78
CA LYS A 144 39.04 -11.89 -5.01
C LYS A 144 39.58 -10.59 -5.62
N LYS A 145 39.37 -10.35 -6.91
CA LYS A 145 39.86 -9.16 -7.64
C LYS A 145 38.67 -8.35 -8.15
N GLN A 146 38.77 -7.02 -8.05
CA GLN A 146 37.70 -6.11 -8.48
C GLN A 146 37.51 -6.13 -10.00
N GLU A 147 38.61 -6.15 -10.76
CA GLU A 147 38.57 -6.19 -12.23
C GLU A 147 37.81 -7.41 -12.76
N SER A 148 38.01 -8.59 -12.16
CA SER A 148 37.28 -9.79 -12.58
C SER A 148 35.80 -9.69 -12.22
N TYR A 149 35.46 -9.09 -11.08
CA TYR A 149 34.07 -8.82 -10.72
C TYR A 149 33.39 -7.89 -11.73
N ASP A 150 34.02 -6.76 -12.08
CA ASP A 150 33.44 -5.78 -12.99
C ASP A 150 33.25 -6.35 -14.40
N PHE A 151 34.21 -7.15 -14.87
CA PHE A 151 34.10 -7.87 -16.14
C PHE A 151 32.90 -8.82 -16.17
N TYR A 152 32.79 -9.75 -15.20
CA TYR A 152 31.71 -10.74 -15.20
C TYR A 152 30.34 -10.14 -14.90
N LYS A 153 30.29 -9.07 -14.11
CA LYS A 153 29.06 -8.30 -13.83
C LYS A 153 28.54 -7.63 -15.10
N SER A 154 29.43 -6.96 -15.84
CA SER A 154 29.06 -6.26 -17.09
C SER A 154 28.69 -7.25 -18.20
N ASN A 155 29.15 -8.50 -18.12
CA ASN A 155 28.97 -9.53 -19.13
C ASN A 155 28.12 -10.74 -18.64
N ALA A 156 27.11 -10.51 -17.79
CA ALA A 156 26.37 -11.58 -17.11
C ALA A 156 25.82 -12.69 -18.02
N LYS A 157 25.32 -12.35 -19.22
CA LYS A 157 24.83 -13.35 -20.20
C LYS A 157 25.95 -14.24 -20.73
N PHE A 158 27.10 -13.63 -21.05
CA PHE A 158 28.29 -14.36 -21.48
C PHE A 158 28.83 -15.23 -20.36
N THR A 159 28.85 -14.74 -19.12
CA THR A 159 29.26 -15.53 -17.95
C THR A 159 28.41 -16.79 -17.79
N GLY A 160 27.08 -16.68 -17.95
CA GLY A 160 26.20 -17.86 -17.94
C GLY A 160 26.54 -18.85 -19.04
N PHE A 161 26.65 -18.38 -20.28
CA PHE A 161 27.04 -19.21 -21.43
C PHE A 161 28.40 -19.90 -21.24
N LEU A 162 29.39 -19.16 -20.72
CA LEU A 162 30.73 -19.68 -20.45
C LEU A 162 30.68 -20.84 -19.45
N LEU A 163 29.93 -20.70 -18.36
CA LEU A 163 29.81 -21.74 -17.34
C LEU A 163 29.12 -23.00 -17.89
N ASP A 164 28.05 -22.83 -18.67
CA ASP A 164 27.34 -23.95 -19.28
C ASP A 164 28.23 -24.67 -20.31
N LYS A 165 28.94 -23.93 -21.16
CA LYS A 165 29.86 -24.49 -22.15
C LYS A 165 31.03 -25.22 -21.51
N LEU A 166 31.65 -24.63 -20.48
CA LEU A 166 32.74 -25.26 -19.75
C LEU A 166 32.29 -26.59 -19.13
N PHE A 167 31.08 -26.64 -18.58
CA PHE A 167 30.54 -27.85 -17.97
C PHE A 167 30.16 -28.92 -19.00
N SER A 168 29.66 -28.52 -20.17
CA SER A 168 29.15 -29.43 -21.20
C SER A 168 30.27 -30.01 -22.05
N ASP A 169 31.15 -29.14 -22.55
CA ASP A 169 32.09 -29.48 -23.63
C ASP A 169 33.54 -29.57 -23.13
N GLU A 170 33.91 -28.83 -22.07
CA GLU A 170 35.30 -28.62 -21.65
C GLU A 170 35.61 -29.16 -20.24
N LYS A 171 35.06 -30.34 -19.92
CA LYS A 171 35.19 -30.96 -18.58
C LYS A 171 36.63 -31.20 -18.14
N GLU A 172 37.55 -31.43 -19.07
CA GLU A 172 38.97 -31.63 -18.77
C GLU A 172 39.63 -30.33 -18.25
N ILE A 173 39.23 -29.17 -18.77
CA ILE A 173 39.67 -27.88 -18.25
C ILE A 173 39.21 -27.70 -16.81
N ILE A 174 37.94 -28.03 -16.52
CA ILE A 174 37.41 -27.99 -15.16
C ILE A 174 38.20 -28.92 -14.23
N LYS A 175 38.46 -30.17 -14.65
CA LYS A 175 39.23 -31.14 -13.84
C LYS A 175 40.63 -30.63 -13.51
N ARG A 176 41.34 -30.04 -14.49
CA ARG A 176 42.67 -29.47 -14.30
C ARG A 176 42.65 -28.34 -13.27
N ILE A 177 41.77 -27.35 -13.45
CA ILE A 177 41.65 -26.20 -12.54
C ILE A 177 41.23 -26.67 -11.14
N MET A 178 40.36 -27.68 -11.05
CA MET A 178 39.93 -28.24 -9.76
C MET A 178 41.09 -28.95 -9.02
N LYS A 179 42.02 -29.57 -9.74
CA LYS A 179 43.24 -30.18 -9.17
C LYS A 179 44.16 -29.09 -8.61
N GLU A 180 44.41 -28.03 -9.38
CA GLU A 180 45.20 -26.87 -8.95
C GLU A 180 44.58 -26.21 -7.71
N TYR A 181 43.26 -25.99 -7.72
CA TYR A 181 42.54 -25.42 -6.58
C TYR A 181 42.67 -26.26 -5.31
N LYS A 182 42.62 -27.58 -5.42
CA LYS A 182 42.80 -28.50 -4.29
C LYS A 182 44.23 -28.46 -3.75
N GLN A 183 45.23 -28.33 -4.62
CA GLN A 183 46.63 -28.19 -4.21
C GLN A 183 46.92 -26.87 -3.49
N LEU A 184 46.22 -25.79 -3.85
CA LEU A 184 46.31 -24.49 -3.19
C LEU A 184 45.52 -24.41 -1.86
N LYS A 185 44.68 -25.41 -1.57
CA LYS A 185 43.93 -25.56 -0.31
C LYS A 185 44.58 -26.55 0.67
N GLY A 186 45.69 -27.19 0.26
CA GLY A 186 46.50 -28.06 1.10
C GLY A 186 47.44 -27.27 1.99
#